data_AF-A0A7S2SMK2-F1
#
_entry.id   AF-A0A7S2SMK2-F1
#
_cell.length_a   1.000
_cell.length_b   1.000
_cell.length_c   1.000
_cell.angle_alpha   90.00
_cell.angle_beta   90.00
_cell.angle_gamma   90.00
#
_symmetry.space_group_name_H-M   'P 1'
#
loop_
_entity.id
_entity.type
_entity.pdbx_description
1 polymer ?
#
loop_
_entity_poly.entity_id
_entity_poly.type
_entity_poly.pdbx_seq_one_letter_code
_entity_poly.pdbx_strand_id
1 'polypeptide(L)'
;MPVLDALRKQGQCLFRDFRSSNLPWRGKQCQSWVAGGSGLLFLLPVAVCPERWEQGIWLLQATLSFLADFVHIHHDSVFHGLDRVFATGMVVRLIYIACTRSHPAMALLAVPPLLCIVVGTSAKNRLDLETWKIWHGLWHLSASLLATLVMHTIHSCEAFRSPGGEWLSPALSAACLQEIMD
;
A
#
# COMPACT_ATOMS: atom_id res chain seq x y z
N MET A 1 -10.75 3.11 20.94
CA MET A 1 -11.16 2.41 19.70
C MET A 1 -9.92 2.26 18.85
N PRO A 2 -9.33 1.05 18.73
CA PRO A 2 -7.97 0.88 18.19
C PRO A 2 -7.73 1.50 16.82
N VAL A 3 -8.75 1.48 15.94
CA VAL A 3 -8.68 2.06 14.60
C VAL A 3 -8.59 3.59 14.62
N LEU A 4 -9.43 4.26 15.41
CA LEU A 4 -9.40 5.73 15.52
C LEU A 4 -8.08 6.22 16.09
N ASP A 5 -7.52 5.48 17.06
CA ASP A 5 -6.21 5.80 17.64
C ASP A 5 -5.09 5.64 16.61
N ALA A 6 -5.14 4.60 15.76
CA ALA A 6 -4.20 4.41 14.66
C ALA A 6 -4.29 5.54 13.62
N LEU A 7 -5.51 5.94 13.22
CA LEU A 7 -5.73 7.04 12.28
C LEU A 7 -5.25 8.39 12.84
N ARG A 8 -5.53 8.66 14.11
CA ARG A 8 -5.05 9.88 14.78
C ARG A 8 -3.52 9.93 14.82
N LYS A 9 -2.88 8.82 15.18
CA LYS A 9 -1.41 8.70 15.17
C LYS A 9 -0.85 8.90 13.76
N GLN A 10 -1.48 8.33 12.73
CA GLN A 10 -1.09 8.55 11.35
C GLN A 10 -1.15 10.04 10.98
N GLY A 11 -2.24 10.74 11.33
CA GLY A 11 -2.35 12.19 11.13
C GLY A 11 -1.25 12.99 11.84
N GLN A 12 -0.91 12.65 13.07
CA GLN A 12 0.21 13.28 13.78
C GLN A 12 1.55 13.04 13.08
N CYS A 13 1.78 11.82 12.62
CA CYS A 13 3.00 11.43 11.89
C CYS A 13 3.13 12.13 10.53
N LEU A 14 2.01 12.49 9.90
CA LEU A 14 1.99 13.21 8.61
C LEU A 14 2.36 14.68 8.74
N PHE A 15 2.02 15.35 9.85
CA PHE A 15 2.17 16.81 9.95
C PHE A 15 3.15 17.28 11.02
N ARG A 16 3.29 16.56 12.14
CA ARG A 16 4.14 16.97 13.27
C ARG A 16 5.45 16.20 13.29
N ASP A 17 5.37 14.90 13.14
CA ASP A 17 6.53 14.00 13.22
C ASP A 17 7.00 13.56 11.83
N PHE A 18 6.95 14.48 10.86
CA PHE A 18 7.18 14.21 9.43
C PHE A 18 8.51 13.50 9.19
N ARG A 19 9.57 13.91 9.88
CA ARG A 19 10.91 13.33 9.70
C ARG A 19 11.19 12.12 10.59
N SER A 20 10.40 11.90 11.63
CA SER A 20 10.66 10.84 12.61
C SER A 20 10.30 9.48 12.03
N SER A 21 11.10 8.44 12.29
CA SER A 21 10.72 7.04 11.96
C SER A 21 9.60 6.51 12.88
N ASN A 22 9.38 7.15 14.04
CA ASN A 22 8.40 6.76 15.06
C ASN A 22 8.54 5.32 15.55
N LEU A 23 9.75 4.76 15.45
CA LEU A 23 10.11 3.47 16.01
C LEU A 23 10.68 3.65 17.43
N PRO A 24 10.27 2.83 18.41
CA PRO A 24 10.82 2.88 19.76
C PRO A 24 12.23 2.29 19.85
N TRP A 25 12.64 1.51 18.86
CA TRP A 25 13.97 0.89 18.77
C TRP A 25 14.94 1.82 18.03
N ARG A 26 16.23 1.75 18.40
CA ARG A 26 17.29 2.60 17.81
C ARG A 26 18.34 1.76 17.10
N GLY A 27 19.04 2.39 16.16
CA GLY A 27 20.21 1.80 15.50
C GLY A 27 19.87 0.73 14.46
N LYS A 28 20.89 -0.03 14.05
CA LYS A 28 20.81 -0.96 12.91
C LYS A 28 19.90 -2.16 13.11
N GLN A 29 19.48 -2.47 14.33
CA GLN A 29 18.56 -3.59 14.61
C GLN A 29 17.18 -3.42 13.94
N CYS A 30 16.78 -2.19 13.64
CA CYS A 30 15.55 -1.89 12.91
C CYS A 30 15.68 -2.21 11.41
N GLN A 31 16.90 -2.20 10.87
CA GLN A 31 17.15 -2.47 9.46
C GLN A 31 16.94 -3.96 9.18
N SER A 32 15.99 -4.25 8.30
CA SER A 32 15.61 -5.62 7.94
C SER A 32 15.19 -5.68 6.49
N TRP A 33 15.62 -6.70 5.76
CA TRP A 33 15.12 -6.97 4.40
C TRP A 33 13.63 -7.29 4.38
N VAL A 34 13.12 -7.93 5.44
CA VAL A 34 11.69 -8.26 5.55
C VAL A 34 10.86 -6.98 5.70
N ALA A 35 11.30 -6.02 6.51
CA ALA A 35 10.55 -4.79 6.75
C ALA A 35 10.84 -3.72 5.70
N GLY A 36 12.11 -3.32 5.54
CA GLY A 36 12.50 -2.23 4.65
C GLY A 36 12.74 -2.67 3.22
N GLY A 37 13.35 -3.84 3.02
CA GLY A 37 13.61 -4.37 1.68
C GLY A 37 12.34 -4.71 0.90
N SER A 38 11.29 -5.14 1.61
CA SER A 38 9.98 -5.42 1.01
C SER A 38 9.28 -4.19 0.43
N GLY A 39 9.73 -2.96 0.73
CA GLY A 39 9.26 -1.75 0.06
C GLY A 39 9.48 -1.78 -1.46
N LEU A 40 10.47 -2.55 -1.93
CA LEU A 40 10.70 -2.79 -3.35
C LEU A 40 9.59 -3.61 -4.03
N LEU A 41 8.70 -4.27 -3.28
CA LEU A 41 7.55 -4.97 -3.85
C LEU A 41 6.56 -4.02 -4.54
N PHE A 42 6.60 -2.72 -4.24
CA PHE A 42 5.83 -1.72 -4.98
C PHE A 42 6.31 -1.54 -6.44
N LEU A 43 7.34 -2.27 -6.89
CA LEU A 43 7.67 -2.43 -8.31
C LEU A 43 6.73 -3.41 -9.04
N LEU A 44 6.02 -4.30 -8.35
CA LEU A 44 5.14 -5.29 -8.99
C LEU A 44 4.08 -4.66 -9.90
N PRO A 45 3.37 -3.58 -9.52
CA PRO A 45 2.40 -2.94 -10.40
C PRO A 45 3.02 -2.40 -11.70
N VAL A 46 4.31 -2.04 -11.69
CA VAL A 46 5.02 -1.54 -12.90
C VAL A 46 4.98 -2.56 -14.03
N ALA A 47 5.02 -3.86 -13.71
CA ALA A 47 5.01 -4.93 -14.70
C ALA A 47 3.66 -5.08 -15.43
N VAL A 48 2.57 -4.60 -14.83
CA VAL A 48 1.20 -4.74 -15.37
C VAL A 48 0.59 -3.41 -15.82
N CYS A 49 1.23 -2.27 -15.53
CA CYS A 49 0.80 -0.94 -15.97
C CYS A 49 1.43 -0.61 -17.34
N PRO A 50 0.66 -0.46 -18.43
CA PRO A 50 1.23 -0.04 -19.71
C PRO A 50 1.62 1.45 -19.77
N GLU A 51 1.02 2.30 -18.94
CA GLU A 51 1.19 3.75 -18.97
C GLU A 51 2.42 4.20 -18.17
N ARG A 52 3.36 4.88 -18.85
CA ARG A 52 4.64 5.30 -18.26
C ARG A 52 4.49 6.19 -17.02
N TRP A 53 3.44 7.00 -16.95
CA TRP A 53 3.23 7.88 -15.80
C TRP A 53 2.79 7.09 -14.56
N GLU A 54 1.98 6.05 -14.72
CA GLU A 54 1.61 5.11 -13.64
C GLU A 54 2.85 4.35 -13.15
N GLN A 55 3.66 3.84 -14.09
CA GLN A 55 4.93 3.21 -13.77
C GLN A 55 5.83 4.14 -12.95
N GLY A 56 5.92 5.42 -13.33
CA GLY A 56 6.68 6.45 -12.61
C GLY A 56 6.19 6.65 -11.17
N ILE A 57 4.88 6.63 -10.94
CA ILE A 57 4.27 6.72 -9.61
C ILE A 57 4.67 5.51 -8.75
N TRP A 58 4.56 4.29 -9.29
CA TRP A 58 4.92 3.07 -8.55
C TRP A 58 6.42 2.96 -8.27
N LEU A 59 7.27 3.35 -9.23
CA LEU A 59 8.71 3.46 -9.05
C LEU A 59 9.06 4.44 -7.93
N LEU A 60 8.37 5.59 -7.87
CA LEU A 60 8.55 6.57 -6.81
C LEU A 60 8.11 6.00 -5.45
N GLN A 61 6.97 5.31 -5.37
CA GLN A 61 6.52 4.66 -4.12
C GLN A 61 7.53 3.61 -3.62
N ALA A 62 8.02 2.75 -4.51
CA ALA A 62 9.02 1.74 -4.16
C ALA A 62 10.31 2.39 -3.65
N THR A 63 10.75 3.47 -4.30
CA THR A 63 11.95 4.23 -3.90
C THR A 63 11.77 4.88 -2.53
N LEU A 64 10.66 5.59 -2.31
CA LEU A 64 10.38 6.28 -1.05
C LEU A 64 10.26 5.29 0.11
N SER A 65 9.54 4.18 -0.09
CA SER A 65 9.37 3.13 0.91
C SER A 65 10.71 2.48 1.28
N PHE A 66 11.54 2.12 0.29
CA PHE A 66 12.87 1.56 0.55
C PHE A 66 13.79 2.55 1.27
N LEU A 67 13.79 3.83 0.85
CA LEU A 67 14.59 4.86 1.51
C LEU A 67 14.15 5.09 2.96
N ALA A 68 12.84 5.16 3.22
CA ALA A 68 12.30 5.33 4.56
C ALA A 68 12.60 4.10 5.45
N ASP A 69 12.18 2.92 5.02
CA ASP A 69 12.11 1.74 5.90
C ASP A 69 13.39 0.88 5.90
N PHE A 70 14.30 1.07 4.93
CA PHE A 70 15.58 0.35 4.92
C PHE A 70 16.77 1.27 5.19
N VAL A 71 16.89 2.36 4.44
CA VAL A 71 18.08 3.22 4.49
C VAL A 71 18.04 4.16 5.70
N HIS A 72 16.92 4.84 5.91
CA HIS A 72 16.78 5.90 6.91
C HIS A 72 16.02 5.47 8.18
N ILE A 73 15.67 4.19 8.33
CA ILE A 73 14.81 3.69 9.42
C ILE A 73 15.28 4.02 10.83
N HIS A 74 16.60 4.18 11.03
CA HIS A 74 17.22 4.35 12.33
C HIS A 74 17.48 5.81 12.73
N HIS A 75 17.09 6.78 11.90
CA HIS A 75 17.27 8.21 12.17
C HIS A 75 16.20 9.08 11.49
N ASP A 76 16.17 10.36 11.87
CA ASP A 76 15.21 11.30 11.32
C ASP A 76 15.56 11.70 9.88
N SER A 77 14.60 11.54 8.97
CA SER A 77 14.77 11.79 7.55
C SER A 77 13.46 12.23 6.90
N VAL A 78 13.56 13.12 5.92
CA VAL A 78 12.38 13.59 5.15
C VAL A 78 11.69 12.46 4.38
N PHE A 79 12.42 11.38 4.08
CA PHE A 79 11.86 10.23 3.36
C PHE A 79 10.75 9.53 4.15
N HIS A 80 10.77 9.55 5.49
CA HIS A 80 9.69 9.01 6.32
C HIS A 80 8.36 9.71 6.06
N GLY A 81 8.39 11.04 5.99
CA GLY A 81 7.19 11.85 5.79
C GLY A 81 6.71 11.77 4.34
N LEU A 82 7.64 11.83 3.38
CA LEU A 82 7.32 11.67 1.96
C LEU A 82 6.68 10.31 1.69
N ASP A 83 7.26 9.22 2.20
CA ASP A 83 6.69 7.89 2.05
C ASP A 83 5.29 7.80 2.68
N ARG A 84 5.09 8.28 3.91
CA ARG A 84 3.74 8.27 4.54
C ARG A 84 2.70 9.03 3.75
N VAL A 85 3.03 10.23 3.27
CA VAL A 85 2.11 11.05 2.46
C VAL A 85 1.80 10.32 1.16
N PHE A 86 2.82 9.80 0.48
CA PHE A 86 2.67 9.14 -0.80
C PHE A 86 1.90 7.82 -0.66
N ALA A 87 2.26 6.96 0.28
CA ALA A 87 1.56 5.70 0.58
C ALA A 87 0.09 5.93 0.95
N THR A 88 -0.19 6.96 1.78
CA THR A 88 -1.59 7.32 2.12
C THR A 88 -2.35 7.75 0.87
N GLY A 89 -1.75 8.59 0.02
CA GLY A 89 -2.33 9.00 -1.26
C GLY A 89 -2.58 7.82 -2.20
N MET A 90 -1.62 6.90 -2.30
CA MET A 90 -1.70 5.70 -3.14
C MET A 90 -2.82 4.75 -2.69
N VAL A 91 -3.02 4.57 -1.39
CA VAL A 91 -4.14 3.76 -0.85
C VAL A 91 -5.47 4.42 -1.18
N VAL A 92 -5.63 5.72 -0.92
CA VAL A 92 -6.87 6.45 -1.25
C VAL A 92 -7.16 6.38 -2.74
N ARG A 93 -6.12 6.56 -3.58
CA ARG A 93 -6.21 6.45 -5.03
C ARG A 93 -6.64 5.06 -5.48
N LEU A 94 -6.02 4.00 -4.96
CA LEU A 94 -6.38 2.62 -5.30
C LEU A 94 -7.83 2.31 -4.91
N ILE A 95 -8.27 2.73 -3.73
CA ILE A 95 -9.66 2.55 -3.30
C ILE A 95 -10.61 3.31 -4.24
N TYR A 96 -10.30 4.57 -4.55
CA TYR A 96 -11.12 5.38 -5.46
C TYR A 96 -11.24 4.71 -6.83
N ILE A 97 -10.12 4.26 -7.39
CA ILE A 97 -10.08 3.58 -8.69
C ILE A 97 -10.85 2.25 -8.61
N ALA A 98 -10.65 1.45 -7.56
CA ALA A 98 -11.35 0.18 -7.37
C ALA A 98 -12.88 0.38 -7.29
N CYS A 99 -13.33 1.46 -6.65
CA CYS A 99 -14.76 1.78 -6.54
C CYS A 99 -15.37 2.38 -7.82
N THR A 100 -14.59 3.11 -8.62
CA THR A 100 -15.11 3.86 -9.78
C THR A 100 -14.85 3.19 -11.12
N ARG A 101 -13.83 2.33 -11.20
CA ARG A 101 -13.35 1.71 -12.43
C ARG A 101 -13.24 0.18 -12.35
N SER A 102 -13.67 -0.41 -11.25
CA SER A 102 -13.71 -1.87 -11.05
C SER A 102 -14.96 -2.24 -10.23
N HIS A 103 -15.09 -3.52 -9.88
CA HIS A 103 -16.14 -3.99 -9.01
C HIS A 103 -15.93 -3.48 -7.57
N PRO A 104 -16.95 -2.88 -6.90
CA PRO A 104 -16.80 -2.32 -5.55
C PRO A 104 -16.29 -3.32 -4.50
N ALA A 105 -16.53 -4.62 -4.69
CA ALA A 105 -15.97 -5.64 -3.79
C ALA A 105 -14.43 -5.68 -3.80
N MET A 106 -13.76 -5.17 -4.84
CA MET A 106 -12.30 -5.03 -4.85
C MET A 106 -11.81 -4.06 -3.75
N ALA A 107 -12.64 -3.12 -3.29
CA ALA A 107 -12.29 -2.29 -2.14
C ALA A 107 -12.11 -3.11 -0.85
N LEU A 108 -12.74 -4.28 -0.73
CA LEU A 108 -12.55 -5.19 0.41
C LEU A 108 -11.14 -5.77 0.45
N LEU A 109 -10.42 -5.80 -0.68
CA LEU A 109 -9.02 -6.23 -0.72
C LEU A 109 -8.07 -5.22 -0.06
N ALA A 110 -8.55 -4.03 0.33
CA ALA A 110 -7.82 -3.12 1.21
C ALA A 110 -7.80 -3.60 2.68
N VAL A 111 -8.63 -4.56 3.07
CA VAL A 111 -8.69 -5.06 4.45
C VAL A 111 -7.38 -5.71 4.91
N PRO A 112 -6.75 -6.65 4.17
CA PRO A 112 -5.47 -7.25 4.58
C PRO A 112 -4.35 -6.23 4.87
N PRO A 113 -4.05 -5.24 4.00
CA PRO A 113 -3.01 -4.26 4.32
C PRO A 113 -3.41 -3.40 5.53
N LEU A 114 -4.68 -2.98 5.67
CA LEU A 114 -5.12 -2.25 6.86
C LEU A 114 -4.97 -3.04 8.16
N LEU A 115 -5.25 -4.34 8.14
CA LEU A 115 -5.01 -5.24 9.29
C LEU A 115 -3.53 -5.32 9.63
N CYS A 116 -2.64 -5.38 8.63
CA CYS A 116 -1.19 -5.37 8.85
C CYS A 116 -0.74 -4.11 9.60
N ILE A 117 -1.28 -2.93 9.26
CA ILE A 117 -0.99 -1.68 10.00
C ILE A 117 -1.43 -1.78 11.46
N VAL A 118 -2.64 -2.27 11.71
CA VAL A 118 -3.18 -2.39 13.08
C VAL A 118 -2.33 -3.34 13.92
N VAL A 119 -2.02 -4.52 13.40
CA VAL A 119 -1.22 -5.52 14.12
C VAL A 119 0.24 -5.07 14.27
N GLY A 120 0.84 -4.48 13.23
CA GLY A 120 2.19 -3.90 13.29
C GLY A 120 2.29 -2.76 14.31
N THR A 121 1.27 -1.91 14.40
CA THR A 121 1.17 -0.87 15.44
C THR A 121 1.06 -1.48 16.83
N SER A 122 0.29 -2.56 16.99
CA SER A 122 0.19 -3.29 18.25
C SER A 122 1.55 -3.87 18.68
N ALA A 123 2.29 -4.51 17.77
CA ALA A 123 3.62 -5.03 18.01
C ALA A 123 4.60 -3.93 18.45
N LYS A 124 4.54 -2.77 17.78
CA LYS A 124 5.32 -1.57 18.15
C LYS A 124 5.02 -1.09 19.57
N ASN A 125 3.75 -1.03 19.97
CA ASN A 125 3.37 -0.62 21.32
C ASN A 125 3.81 -1.64 22.40
N ARG A 126 3.96 -2.93 22.02
CA ARG A 126 4.49 -4.00 22.89
C ARG A 126 6.02 -4.10 22.87
N LEU A 127 6.71 -3.23 22.13
CA LEU A 127 8.17 -3.28 21.93
C LEU A 127 8.67 -4.62 21.33
N ASP A 128 7.81 -5.33 20.60
CA ASP A 128 8.12 -6.57 19.88
C ASP A 128 8.61 -6.28 18.45
N LEU A 129 9.94 -6.20 18.29
CA LEU A 129 10.60 -5.82 17.04
C LEU A 129 10.40 -6.85 15.93
N GLU A 130 10.50 -8.14 16.24
CA GLU A 130 10.45 -9.20 15.23
C GLU A 130 9.04 -9.34 14.66
N THR A 131 8.03 -9.29 15.52
CA THR A 131 6.64 -9.25 15.07
C THR A 131 6.36 -7.99 14.26
N TRP A 132 6.88 -6.82 14.66
CA TRP A 132 6.74 -5.59 13.85
C TRP A 132 7.35 -5.76 12.45
N LYS A 133 8.57 -6.31 12.33
CA LYS A 133 9.23 -6.53 11.03
C LYS A 133 8.39 -7.39 10.09
N ILE A 134 7.82 -8.49 10.61
CA ILE A 134 6.99 -9.41 9.83
C ILE A 134 5.73 -8.71 9.34
N TRP A 135 4.98 -8.06 10.23
CA TRP A 135 3.72 -7.40 9.86
C TRP A 135 3.93 -6.18 8.96
N HIS A 136 5.04 -5.47 9.10
CA HIS A 136 5.42 -4.39 8.19
C HIS A 136 5.77 -4.92 6.80
N GLY A 137 6.50 -6.04 6.72
CA GLY A 137 6.75 -6.72 5.45
C GLY A 137 5.47 -7.24 4.78
N LEU A 138 4.54 -7.80 5.57
CA LEU A 138 3.23 -8.24 5.08
C LEU A 138 2.36 -7.06 4.62
N TRP A 139 2.48 -5.89 5.24
CA TRP A 139 1.88 -4.65 4.75
C TRP A 139 2.36 -4.34 3.32
N HIS A 140 3.67 -4.31 3.09
CA HIS A 140 4.22 -4.05 1.74
C HIS A 140 3.78 -5.11 0.72
N LEU A 141 3.85 -6.39 1.09
CA LEU A 141 3.45 -7.48 0.20
C LEU A 141 1.96 -7.39 -0.16
N SER A 142 1.08 -7.32 0.84
CA SER A 142 -0.37 -7.29 0.59
C SER A 142 -0.81 -6.04 -0.15
N ALA A 143 -0.25 -4.87 0.17
CA ALA A 143 -0.53 -3.62 -0.55
C ALA A 143 -0.03 -3.68 -2.00
N SER A 144 1.14 -4.26 -2.25
CA SER A 144 1.70 -4.39 -3.61
C SER A 144 0.92 -5.39 -4.47
N LEU A 145 0.47 -6.51 -3.89
CA LEU A 145 -0.38 -7.48 -4.59
C LEU A 145 -1.75 -6.88 -4.92
N LEU A 146 -2.37 -6.17 -3.97
CA LEU A 146 -3.60 -5.41 -4.20
C LEU A 146 -3.43 -4.43 -5.36
N ALA A 147 -2.39 -3.60 -5.29
CA ALA A 147 -2.08 -2.63 -6.32
C ALA A 147 -1.94 -3.29 -7.69
N THR A 148 -1.16 -4.38 -7.76
CA THR A 148 -0.92 -5.12 -9.00
C THR A 148 -2.21 -5.67 -9.56
N LEU A 149 -3.06 -6.29 -8.74
CA LEU A 149 -4.32 -6.86 -9.18
C LEU A 149 -5.28 -5.77 -9.68
N VAL A 150 -5.42 -4.66 -8.96
CA VAL A 150 -6.29 -3.54 -9.36
C VAL A 150 -5.82 -2.96 -10.69
N MET A 151 -4.52 -2.66 -10.83
CA MET A 151 -3.97 -2.13 -12.08
C MET A 151 -4.14 -3.13 -13.23
N HIS A 152 -3.81 -4.40 -13.01
CA HIS A 152 -3.98 -5.46 -14.01
C HIS A 152 -5.44 -5.56 -14.49
N THR A 153 -6.40 -5.52 -13.57
CA THR A 153 -7.83 -5.60 -13.88
C THR A 153 -8.29 -4.44 -14.76
N ILE A 154 -7.89 -3.21 -14.42
CA ILE A 154 -8.29 -2.00 -15.17
C ILE A 154 -7.68 -1.98 -16.57
N HIS A 155 -6.45 -2.46 -16.71
CA HIS A 155 -5.77 -2.45 -17.99
C HIS A 155 -6.11 -3.66 -18.87
N SER A 156 -6.53 -4.79 -18.29
CA SER A 156 -6.81 -6.02 -19.06
C SER A 156 -8.27 -6.17 -19.47
N CYS A 157 -9.25 -5.83 -18.61
CA CYS A 157 -10.66 -5.93 -18.99
C CYS A 157 -11.05 -4.73 -19.88
N GLU A 158 -11.28 -4.98 -21.17
CA GLU A 158 -11.73 -3.97 -22.16
C GLU A 158 -13.01 -3.25 -21.73
N ALA A 159 -13.88 -3.95 -20.99
CA ALA A 159 -15.10 -3.40 -20.39
C ALA A 159 -14.87 -2.18 -19.49
N PHE A 160 -13.67 -2.04 -18.88
CA PHE A 160 -13.30 -0.88 -18.05
C PHE A 160 -12.65 0.27 -18.83
N ARG A 161 -12.43 0.11 -20.13
CA ARG A 161 -11.90 1.15 -21.04
C ARG A 161 -13.01 2.00 -21.66
N SER A 162 -14.24 1.50 -21.70
CA SER A 162 -15.40 2.21 -22.28
C SER A 162 -15.86 3.36 -21.38
N PRO A 163 -15.80 4.63 -21.82
CA PRO A 163 -16.39 5.74 -21.09
C PRO A 163 -17.91 5.66 -21.24
N GLY A 164 -18.62 5.07 -20.28
CA GLY A 164 -20.07 4.86 -20.45
C GLY A 164 -20.91 4.23 -19.34
N GLY A 165 -20.34 3.70 -18.25
CA GLY A 165 -21.17 3.39 -17.08
C GLY A 165 -22.00 2.10 -17.12
N GLU A 166 -21.80 1.19 -18.08
CA GLU A 166 -22.60 -0.05 -18.16
C GLU A 166 -22.13 -1.19 -17.22
N TRP A 167 -21.21 -0.92 -16.30
CA TRP A 167 -20.72 -1.88 -15.29
C TRP A 167 -21.76 -2.27 -14.22
N LEU A 168 -22.94 -1.65 -14.21
CA LEU A 168 -24.04 -2.05 -13.33
C LEU A 168 -24.77 -3.31 -13.82
N SER A 169 -24.45 -3.82 -15.01
CA SER A 169 -24.93 -5.12 -15.48
C SER A 169 -24.24 -6.25 -14.70
N PRO A 170 -24.97 -7.04 -13.88
CA PRO A 170 -24.39 -8.16 -13.14
C PRO A 170 -23.76 -9.21 -14.06
N ALA A 171 -24.24 -9.32 -15.30
CA ALA A 171 -23.73 -10.25 -16.30
C ALA A 171 -22.30 -9.88 -16.77
N LEU A 172 -22.00 -8.59 -16.94
CA LEU A 172 -20.67 -8.13 -17.31
C LEU A 172 -19.66 -8.31 -16.16
N SER A 173 -20.11 -8.11 -14.91
CA SER A 173 -19.27 -8.35 -13.74
C SER A 173 -18.92 -9.82 -13.54
N ALA A 174 -19.85 -10.74 -13.83
CA ALA A 174 -19.59 -12.17 -13.74
C ALA A 174 -18.62 -12.65 -14.82
N ALA A 175 -18.76 -12.15 -16.05
CA ALA A 175 -17.87 -12.51 -17.16
C ALA A 175 -16.41 -12.08 -16.94
N CYS A 176 -16.16 -10.82 -16.51
CA CYS A 176 -14.79 -10.36 -16.25
C CYS A 176 -14.18 -11.04 -15.00
N LEU A 177 -14.98 -11.41 -13.97
CA LEU A 177 -14.47 -12.22 -12.86
C LEU A 177 -14.05 -13.62 -13.30
N GLN A 178 -14.79 -14.23 -14.24
CA GLN A 178 -14.47 -15.54 -14.77
C GLN A 178 -13.20 -15.50 -15.63
N GLU A 179 -13.03 -14.46 -16.46
CA GLU A 179 -11.82 -14.23 -17.25
C GLU A 179 -10.56 -13.95 -16.40
N ILE A 180 -10.71 -13.38 -15.20
CA ILE A 180 -9.61 -13.23 -14.23
C ILE A 180 -9.27 -14.56 -13.53
N MET A 181 -10.24 -15.46 -13.41
CA MET A 181 -10.09 -16.74 -12.72
C MET A 181 -9.59 -17.88 -13.63
N ASP A 182 -9.77 -17.76 -14.94
CA ASP A 182 -9.31 -18.70 -15.98
C ASP A 182 -7.86 -18.43 -16.42
#